data_AF-A0A7C4KSW7-F1
#
_entry.id   AF-A0A7C4KSW7-F1
#
_cell.length_a   1.000
_cell.length_b   1.000
_cell.length_c   1.000
_cell.angle_alpha   90.00
_cell.angle_beta   90.00
_cell.angle_gamma   90.00
#
_symmetry.space_group_name_H-M   'P 1'
#
loop_
_entity.id
_entity.type
_entity.pdbx_description
1 polymer ?
#
loop_
_entity_poly.entity_id
_entity_poly.type
_entity_poly.pdbx_seq_one_letter_code
_entity_poly.pdbx_strand_id
1 'polypeptide(L)' 'MPKTCSVEKNLKGCNCTYEPCSRKGICCECLAYHRRAGELPACFFPPEIERTYDRSVACWLRLQSKQR' A
#
# COMPACT_ATOMS: atom_id res chain seq x y z
N MET A 1 -18.45 14.39 -13.10
CA MET A 1 -18.61 13.63 -11.83
C MET A 1 -17.24 13.22 -11.32
N PRO A 2 -16.91 13.47 -10.05
CA PRO A 2 -15.68 12.95 -9.46
C PRO A 2 -15.76 11.42 -9.33
N LYS A 3 -14.67 10.73 -9.66
CA LYS A 3 -14.57 9.27 -9.55
C LYS A 3 -14.33 8.89 -8.09
N THR A 4 -15.18 8.04 -7.53
CA THR A 4 -15.06 7.56 -6.14
C THR A 4 -14.27 6.24 -6.07
N CYS A 5 -13.65 5.95 -4.93
CA CYS A 5 -12.95 4.69 -4.71
C CYS A 5 -13.94 3.53 -4.58
N SER A 6 -13.67 2.42 -5.27
CA SER A 6 -14.42 1.17 -5.12
C SER A 6 -13.91 0.38 -3.91
N VAL A 7 -14.26 0.82 -2.69
CA VAL A 7 -13.71 0.31 -1.42
C VAL A 7 -13.80 -1.21 -1.32
N GLU A 8 -14.98 -1.80 -1.55
CA GLU A 8 -15.18 -3.25 -1.48
C GLU A 8 -14.28 -4.03 -2.44
N LYS A 9 -14.08 -3.50 -3.65
CA LYS A 9 -13.18 -4.10 -4.65
C LYS A 9 -11.72 -4.01 -4.20
N ASN A 10 -11.32 -2.85 -3.68
CA ASN A 10 -9.96 -2.59 -3.25
C ASN A 10 -9.58 -3.42 -2.01
N LEU A 11 -10.52 -3.64 -1.09
CA LEU A 11 -10.31 -4.47 0.11
C LEU A 11 -9.90 -5.90 -0.24
N LYS A 12 -10.42 -6.47 -1.34
CA LYS A 12 -10.03 -7.81 -1.80
C LYS A 12 -8.57 -7.93 -2.20
N GLY A 13 -7.94 -6.83 -2.63
CA GLY A 13 -6.53 -6.77 -3.01
C GLY A 13 -5.63 -6.08 -1.98
N CYS A 14 -6.20 -5.58 -0.87
CA CYS A 14 -5.44 -4.87 0.15
C CYS A 14 -4.85 -5.86 1.14
N ASN A 15 -3.53 -5.99 1.14
CA ASN A 15 -2.76 -6.83 2.05
C ASN A 15 -2.22 -6.08 3.28
N CYS A 16 -2.68 -4.86 3.57
CA CYS A 16 -2.19 -4.08 4.70
C CYS A 16 -2.38 -4.83 6.02
N THR A 17 -1.27 -5.08 6.71
CA THR A 17 -1.20 -5.89 7.95
C THR A 17 -1.44 -5.08 9.21
N TYR A 18 -1.40 -3.74 9.13
CA TYR A 18 -1.68 -2.86 10.26
C TYR A 18 -3.17 -2.84 10.58
N GLU A 19 -3.55 -3.13 11.83
CA GLU A 19 -4.94 -3.11 12.30
C GLU A 19 -5.00 -2.44 13.69
N PRO A 20 -5.88 -1.43 13.91
CA PRO A 20 -6.87 -0.92 12.97
C PRO A 20 -6.32 0.03 11.89
N CYS A 21 -6.70 -0.16 10.63
CA CYS A 21 -6.36 0.75 9.52
C CYS A 21 -7.59 1.49 8.97
N SER A 22 -7.75 2.75 9.37
CA SER A 22 -8.91 3.59 8.98
C SER A 22 -9.00 3.90 7.48
N ARG A 23 -7.93 3.67 6.71
CA ARG A 23 -7.83 4.02 5.27
C ARG A 23 -7.94 2.79 4.36
N LYS A 24 -8.06 1.59 4.94
CA LYS A 24 -8.00 0.32 4.20
C LYS A 24 -9.09 0.28 3.12
N GLY A 25 -8.69 0.01 1.87
CA GLY A 25 -9.59 0.02 0.71
C GLY A 25 -9.86 1.41 0.09
N ILE A 26 -9.45 2.51 0.74
CA ILE A 26 -9.56 3.87 0.21
C ILE A 26 -8.20 4.29 -0.38
N CYS A 27 -7.91 3.86 -1.61
CA CYS A 27 -6.58 3.99 -2.21
C CYS A 27 -6.05 5.42 -2.29
N CYS A 28 -6.92 6.42 -2.52
CA CYS A 28 -6.51 7.82 -2.52
C CYS A 28 -6.00 8.29 -1.16
N GLU A 29 -6.64 7.87 -0.07
CA GLU A 29 -6.21 8.18 1.29
C GLU A 29 -4.95 7.42 1.69
N CYS A 30 -4.84 6.13 1.34
CA CYS A 30 -3.63 5.34 1.56
C CYS A 30 -2.42 5.99 0.87
N LEU A 31 -2.55 6.36 -0.41
CA LEU A 31 -1.49 7.00 -1.17
C LEU A 31 -1.09 8.34 -0.55
N ALA A 32 -2.07 9.20 -0.23
CA ALA A 32 -1.79 10.49 0.38
C ALA A 32 -1.11 10.37 1.75
N TYR A 33 -1.50 9.37 2.54
CA TYR A 33 -0.90 9.09 3.84
C TYR A 33 0.56 8.63 3.74
N HIS A 34 0.81 7.54 3.01
CA HIS A 34 2.16 6.98 2.89
C HIS A 34 3.12 7.91 2.15
N ARG A 35 2.64 8.66 1.13
CA ARG A 35 3.45 9.66 0.43
C ARG A 35 4.02 10.71 1.38
N ARG A 36 3.26 11.16 2.39
CA ARG A 36 3.74 12.12 3.40
C ARG A 36 4.85 11.54 4.28
N ALA A 37 4.91 10.21 4.42
CA ALA A 37 5.95 9.50 5.16
C ALA A 37 7.12 9.04 4.27
N GLY A 38 7.13 9.34 2.97
CA GLY A 38 8.15 8.82 2.04
C GLY A 38 8.00 7.32 1.76
N GLU A 39 6.79 6.78 1.93
CA GLU A 39 6.45 5.37 1.81
C GLU A 39 5.49 5.10 0.64
N LEU A 40 5.31 3.83 0.31
CA LEU A 40 4.24 3.32 -0.56
C LEU A 40 3.20 2.51 0.22
N PRO A 41 1.94 2.43 -0.24
CA PRO A 41 0.95 1.56 0.38
C PRO A 41 1.33 0.08 0.35
N ALA A 42 0.78 -0.70 1.29
CA ALA A 42 0.96 -2.14 1.40
C ALA A 42 0.79 -2.93 0.10
N CYS A 43 -0.14 -2.50 -0.77
CA CYS A 43 -0.45 -3.18 -2.04
C CYS A 43 0.70 -3.15 -3.06
N PHE A 44 1.77 -2.40 -2.80
CA PHE A 44 3.01 -2.44 -3.57
C PHE A 44 3.97 -3.52 -3.07
N PHE A 45 3.73 -4.15 -1.92
CA PHE A 45 4.67 -5.08 -1.31
C PHE A 45 4.09 -6.50 -1.30
N PRO A 46 4.91 -7.53 -1.57
CA PRO A 46 4.52 -8.91 -1.29
C PRO A 46 4.11 -9.10 0.18
N PRO A 47 3.19 -10.02 0.51
CA PRO A 47 2.71 -10.21 1.88
C PRO A 47 3.81 -10.47 2.91
N GLU A 48 4.91 -11.10 2.53
CA GLU A 48 6.07 -11.37 3.36
C GLU A 48 6.87 -10.09 3.68
N ILE A 49 6.92 -9.13 2.75
CA ILE A 49 7.59 -7.84 2.95
C ILE A 49 6.68 -6.88 3.73
N GLU A 50 5.39 -6.84 3.42
CA GLU A 50 4.43 -5.99 4.15
C GLU A 50 4.39 -6.33 5.65
N ARG A 51 4.65 -7.58 6.04
CA ARG A 51 4.76 -7.99 7.45
C ARG A 51 5.97 -7.42 8.18
N THR A 52 7.01 -6.96 7.48
CA THR A 52 8.18 -6.30 8.09
C THR A 52 7.96 -4.81 8.29
N TYR A 53 6.88 -4.25 7.71
CA TYR A 53 6.54 -2.83 7.72
C TYR A 53 7.56 -1.91 7.02
N ASP A 54 8.58 -2.45 6.33
CA ASP A 54 9.48 -1.64 5.49
C ASP A 54 8.77 -1.24 4.18
N ARG A 55 7.96 -0.18 4.29
CA ARG A 55 7.20 0.41 3.17
C ARG A 55 7.98 1.51 2.44
N SER A 56 9.29 1.59 2.64
CA SER A 56 10.13 2.61 2.02
C SER A 56 10.19 2.46 0.50
N VAL A 57 10.34 3.59 -0.20
CA VAL A 57 10.60 3.57 -1.65
C VAL A 57 11.88 2.79 -1.98
N ALA A 58 12.88 2.81 -1.10
CA ALA A 58 14.11 2.03 -1.27
C ALA A 58 13.85 0.51 -1.22
N CYS A 59 12.98 0.04 -0.31
CA CYS A 59 12.52 -1.35 -0.28
C CYS A 59 11.84 -1.74 -1.60
N TRP A 60 10.91 -0.91 -2.07
CA TRP A 60 10.22 -1.12 -3.35
C TRP A 60 11.19 -1.22 -4.53
N LEU A 61 12.14 -0.30 -4.66
CA LEU A 61 13.14 -0.33 -5.74
C LEU A 61 14.01 -1.59 -5.71
N ARG A 62 14.41 -2.07 -4.52
CA ARG A 62 15.16 -3.33 -4.36
C ARG A 62 14.35 -4.55 -4.82
N LEU A 63 13.03 -4.55 -4.58
CA LEU A 63 12.16 -5.64 -5.04
C LEU A 63 12.02 -5.65 -6.57
N GLN A 64 11.91 -4.48 -7.18
CA GLN A 64 11.79 -4.34 -8.64
C GLN A 64 13.09 -4.67 -9.37
N SER A 65 14.25 -4.33 -8.79
CA SER A 65 15.55 -4.66 -9.40
C SER A 65 15.83 -6.16 -9.43
N LYS A 66 15.22 -6.95 -8.52
CA LYS A 66 15.36 -8.41 -8.45
C LYS A 66 14.43 -9.18 -9.38
N GLN A 67 13.46 -8.50 -10.00
CA GLN A 67 12.48 -9.09 -10.93
C GLN A 67 12.85 -8.87 -12.41
N ARG A 68 14.07 -8.41 -12.68
CA ARG A 68 14.62 -8.26 -14.04
C ARG A 68 15.47 -9.45 -14.44
#